data_AF-E4XMY5-F1
#
_entry.id   AF-E4XMY5-F1
#
_cell.length_a   1.000
_cell.length_b   1.000
_cell.length_c   1.000
_cell.angle_alpha   90.00
_cell.angle_beta   90.00
_cell.angle_gamma   90.00
#
_symmetry.space_group_name_H-M   'P 1'
#
loop_
_entity.id
_entity.type
_entity.pdbx_description
1 polymer ?
#
loop_
_entity_poly.entity_id
_entity_poly.type
_entity_poly.pdbx_seq_one_letter_code
_entity_poly.pdbx_strand_id
1 'polypeptide(L)'
;MNANLNFCQIVTFYLIVICVVLFYSGEKEQPETVERFYTVNDVKKIVEEKIKEIKESFSEEKNENEKKSDNFEDLKTDENETLPKRKVILIFTFMRSGSTFLGELFNNHEDAFYIFEPLHPFYKFGFSKTYLNERLKILKNNLNCDFEEQYDITIPWKSFKNDEMGLEETTDKRGDFVFRSKHRRLCAPPFCARDFSNNLHSCNDECGLVDLSLAKRVCQPLISVAKTIRFVEIELLQQMAEENNFDLKLIFLARDPRGILESRVKIYQKNENAPFFANEKNVKSVDEVCAKTRGILENIENSEWLKKRTLIVRYEDLAMEPQIKSAEILKFAGLEVNSKIF
;
A
#
# COMPACT_ATOMS: atom_id res chain seq x y z
N MET A 1 -22.53 -26.84 -74.35
CA MET A 1 -22.41 -27.94 -73.38
C MET A 1 -22.16 -27.29 -72.03
N ASN A 2 -23.26 -27.05 -71.32
CA ASN A 2 -23.74 -27.91 -70.25
C ASN A 2 -22.92 -27.75 -68.97
N ALA A 3 -23.63 -27.14 -68.02
CA ALA A 3 -23.33 -27.03 -66.61
C ALA A 3 -22.87 -28.36 -66.02
N ASN A 4 -22.06 -28.25 -64.98
CA ASN A 4 -22.34 -28.86 -63.69
C ASN A 4 -21.33 -28.27 -62.70
N LEU A 5 -21.61 -27.04 -62.23
CA LEU A 5 -21.10 -26.67 -60.92
C LEU A 5 -21.74 -27.67 -59.95
N ASN A 6 -20.91 -28.52 -59.37
CA ASN A 6 -21.33 -29.59 -58.48
C ASN A 6 -22.24 -29.00 -57.39
N PHE A 7 -23.35 -29.67 -57.08
CA PHE A 7 -24.24 -29.32 -55.97
C PHE A 7 -23.46 -29.01 -54.67
N CYS A 8 -22.34 -29.72 -54.47
CA CYS A 8 -21.41 -29.49 -53.38
C CYS A 8 -20.79 -28.08 -53.38
N GLN A 9 -20.43 -27.49 -54.52
CA GLN A 9 -19.84 -26.15 -54.61
C GLN A 9 -20.87 -25.04 -54.34
N ILE A 10 -22.13 -25.23 -54.74
CA ILE A 10 -23.23 -24.29 -54.44
C ILE A 10 -23.57 -24.34 -52.95
N VAL A 11 -23.61 -25.54 -52.36
CA VAL A 11 -23.83 -25.72 -50.91
C VAL A 11 -22.66 -25.15 -50.10
N THR A 12 -21.41 -25.29 -50.57
CA THR A 12 -20.24 -24.71 -49.89
C THR A 12 -20.24 -23.18 -49.96
N PHE A 13 -20.65 -22.60 -51.10
CA PHE A 13 -20.76 -21.14 -51.23
C PHE A 13 -21.88 -20.56 -50.36
N TYR A 14 -23.04 -21.23 -50.29
CA TYR A 14 -24.13 -20.82 -49.40
C TYR A 14 -23.81 -21.02 -47.92
N LEU A 15 -23.10 -22.08 -47.54
CA LEU A 15 -22.64 -22.27 -46.15
C LEU A 15 -21.57 -21.24 -45.76
N ILE A 16 -20.68 -20.85 -46.66
CA ILE A 16 -19.70 -19.77 -46.39
C ILE A 16 -20.41 -18.42 -46.25
N VAL A 17 -21.37 -18.10 -47.12
CA VAL A 17 -22.15 -16.85 -47.00
C VAL A 17 -23.02 -16.84 -45.74
N ILE A 18 -23.66 -17.96 -45.38
CA ILE A 18 -24.44 -18.08 -44.13
C ILE A 18 -23.52 -18.03 -42.91
N CYS A 19 -22.34 -18.65 -42.92
CA CYS A 19 -21.37 -18.53 -41.83
C CYS A 19 -20.82 -17.10 -41.71
N VAL A 20 -20.56 -16.39 -42.81
CA VAL A 20 -20.10 -14.99 -42.78
C VAL A 20 -21.21 -14.05 -42.30
N VAL A 21 -22.46 -14.27 -42.71
CA VAL A 21 -23.61 -13.47 -42.28
C VAL A 21 -24.01 -13.78 -40.82
N LEU A 22 -23.90 -15.03 -40.37
CA LEU A 22 -24.15 -15.41 -38.97
C LEU A 22 -22.99 -15.01 -38.03
N PHE A 23 -21.74 -14.94 -38.51
CA PHE A 23 -20.63 -14.36 -37.74
C PHE A 23 -20.67 -12.81 -37.71
N TYR A 24 -21.39 -12.16 -38.63
CA TYR A 24 -21.58 -10.70 -38.62
C TYR A 24 -22.86 -10.21 -37.93
N SER A 25 -23.76 -11.13 -37.53
CA SER A 25 -25.05 -10.78 -36.91
C SER A 25 -25.20 -11.26 -35.45
N GLY A 26 -24.09 -11.66 -34.80
CA GLY A 26 -24.04 -11.88 -33.36
C GLY A 26 -23.60 -10.60 -32.66
N GLU A 27 -24.54 -9.95 -31.96
CA GLU A 27 -24.30 -8.81 -31.08
C GLU A 27 -23.09 -9.07 -30.17
N LYS A 28 -21.99 -8.35 -30.44
CA LYS A 28 -21.02 -8.02 -29.40
C LYS A 28 -21.46 -6.70 -28.81
N GLU A 29 -22.06 -6.76 -27.62
CA GLU A 29 -21.99 -5.64 -26.69
C GLU A 29 -20.51 -5.28 -26.51
N GLN A 30 -20.09 -4.19 -27.16
CA GLN A 30 -18.91 -3.47 -26.74
C GLN A 30 -19.25 -2.85 -25.39
N PRO A 31 -18.41 -2.97 -24.34
CA PRO A 31 -18.47 -1.96 -23.30
C PRO A 31 -18.11 -0.65 -23.97
N GLU A 32 -19.08 0.27 -24.06
CA GLU A 32 -18.81 1.65 -24.41
C GLU A 32 -17.70 2.15 -23.48
N THR A 33 -16.48 2.28 -24.01
CA THR A 33 -15.49 3.17 -23.41
C THR A 33 -16.00 4.58 -23.68
N VAL A 34 -16.94 5.02 -22.84
CA VAL A 34 -17.28 6.44 -22.74
C VAL A 34 -16.07 7.11 -22.12
N GLU A 35 -15.11 7.52 -22.95
CA GLU A 35 -14.24 8.64 -22.63
C GLU A 35 -15.12 9.89 -22.51
N ARG A 36 -15.77 10.04 -21.36
CA ARG A 36 -16.34 11.33 -20.95
C ARG A 36 -15.16 12.18 -20.50
N PHE A 37 -14.51 12.82 -21.46
CA PHE A 37 -13.75 14.01 -21.15
C PHE A 37 -14.75 15.06 -20.68
N TYR A 38 -14.77 15.32 -19.37
CA TYR A 38 -15.47 16.49 -18.84
C TYR A 38 -14.86 17.72 -19.50
N THR A 39 -15.67 18.47 -20.24
CA THR A 39 -15.28 19.80 -20.68
C THR A 39 -15.19 20.71 -19.46
N VAL A 40 -14.48 21.84 -19.59
CA VAL A 40 -14.44 22.87 -18.52
C VAL A 40 -15.85 23.29 -18.10
N ASN A 41 -16.81 23.28 -19.04
CA ASN A 41 -18.21 23.59 -18.74
C ASN A 41 -18.90 22.50 -17.93
N ASP A 42 -18.57 21.23 -18.16
CA ASP A 42 -19.12 20.11 -17.36
C ASP A 42 -18.60 20.15 -15.93
N VAL A 43 -17.30 20.41 -15.75
CA VAL A 43 -16.71 20.60 -14.42
C VAL A 43 -17.31 21.81 -13.73
N LYS A 44 -17.51 22.93 -14.45
CA LYS A 44 -18.11 24.14 -13.90
C LYS A 44 -19.56 23.89 -13.44
N LYS A 45 -20.34 23.14 -14.23
CA LYS A 45 -21.72 22.80 -13.88
C LYS A 45 -21.80 21.90 -12.64
N ILE A 46 -20.91 20.89 -12.54
CA ILE A 46 -20.81 20.02 -11.36
C ILE A 46 -20.40 20.82 -10.12
N VAL A 47 -19.47 21.78 -10.26
CA VAL A 47 -19.04 22.66 -9.16
C VAL A 47 -20.18 23.60 -8.75
N GLU A 48 -20.93 24.16 -9.69
CA GLU A 48 -22.08 25.03 -9.40
C GLU A 48 -23.23 24.27 -8.71
N GLU A 49 -23.51 23.03 -9.14
CA GLU A 49 -24.48 22.14 -8.49
C GLU A 49 -24.05 21.78 -7.06
N LYS A 50 -22.78 21.40 -6.87
CA LYS A 50 -22.19 21.15 -5.53
C LYS A 50 -22.23 22.37 -4.63
N ILE A 51 -21.95 23.56 -5.16
CA ILE A 51 -22.03 24.82 -4.38
C ILE A 51 -23.47 25.13 -4.01
N LYS A 52 -24.45 24.80 -4.86
CA LYS A 52 -25.87 24.98 -4.58
C LYS A 52 -26.33 24.02 -3.48
N GLU A 53 -25.96 22.74 -3.54
CA GLU A 53 -26.23 21.75 -2.49
C GLU A 53 -25.63 22.18 -1.14
N ILE A 54 -24.39 22.67 -1.15
CA ILE A 54 -23.72 23.17 0.06
C ILE A 54 -24.42 24.42 0.61
N LYS A 55 -24.87 25.34 -0.25
CA LYS A 55 -25.61 26.54 0.20
C LYS A 55 -26.99 26.21 0.74
N GLU A 56 -27.65 25.20 0.17
CA GLU A 56 -28.93 24.68 0.67
C GLU A 56 -28.74 24.02 2.04
N SER A 57 -27.69 23.20 2.23
CA SER A 57 -27.37 22.60 3.53
C SER A 57 -26.97 23.64 4.60
N PHE A 58 -26.26 24.71 4.21
CA PHE A 58 -25.96 25.82 5.11
C PHE A 58 -27.18 26.69 5.47
N SER A 59 -28.21 26.73 4.61
CA SER A 59 -29.46 27.45 4.89
C SER A 59 -30.37 26.67 5.83
N GLU A 60 -30.29 25.34 5.82
CA GLU A 60 -30.99 24.45 6.75
C GLU A 60 -30.35 24.52 8.16
N GLU A 61 -29.02 24.51 8.27
CA GLU A 61 -28.30 24.67 9.55
C GLU A 61 -28.47 26.06 10.19
N LYS A 62 -28.75 27.11 9.41
CA LYS A 62 -28.94 28.46 9.93
C LYS A 62 -30.34 28.68 10.53
N ASN A 63 -31.35 28.00 9.98
CA ASN A 63 -32.73 28.04 10.52
C ASN A 63 -32.88 27.23 11.83
N GLU A 64 -32.01 26.25 12.09
CA GLU A 64 -31.96 25.54 13.37
C GLU A 64 -31.20 26.31 14.47
N ASN A 65 -30.24 27.16 14.10
CA ASN A 65 -29.40 27.90 15.04
C ASN A 65 -30.00 29.24 15.52
N GLU A 66 -31.01 29.81 14.84
CA GLU A 66 -31.73 31.01 15.31
C GLU A 66 -32.83 30.72 16.35
N LYS A 67 -33.16 29.45 16.64
CA LYS A 67 -34.17 29.06 17.63
C LYS A 67 -33.62 28.59 18.99
N LYS A 68 -32.30 28.57 19.16
CA LYS A 68 -31.63 28.12 20.40
C LYS A 68 -30.86 29.22 21.15
N SER A 69 -31.06 30.49 20.79
CA SER A 69 -30.84 31.60 21.73
C SER A 69 -32.16 31.82 22.48
N ASP A 70 -32.32 31.16 23.62
CA ASP A 70 -33.18 31.56 24.75
C ASP A 70 -33.55 30.32 25.56
N ASN A 71 -32.60 29.83 26.37
CA ASN A 71 -32.83 29.54 27.79
C ASN A 71 -31.55 29.00 28.43
N PHE A 72 -31.01 29.86 29.28
CA PHE A 72 -29.81 29.74 30.09
C PHE A 72 -30.14 28.98 31.39
N GLU A 73 -29.10 28.36 31.97
CA GLU A 73 -29.06 27.74 33.31
C GLU A 73 -29.85 26.42 33.52
N ASP A 74 -29.24 25.30 33.13
CA ASP A 74 -28.83 24.25 34.09
C ASP A 74 -28.05 23.13 33.37
N LEU A 75 -27.15 22.48 34.11
CA LEU A 75 -26.36 21.27 33.78
C LEU A 75 -24.89 21.47 33.35
N LYS A 76 -24.02 21.40 34.37
CA LYS A 76 -22.65 20.88 34.23
C LYS A 76 -22.70 19.39 33.88
N THR A 77 -21.98 18.95 32.84
CA THR A 77 -21.03 17.79 32.82
C THR A 77 -20.51 17.50 31.40
N ASP A 78 -19.31 16.91 31.37
CA ASP A 78 -18.54 16.35 30.24
C ASP A 78 -17.72 17.28 29.33
N GLU A 79 -16.74 17.95 29.94
CA GLU A 79 -15.46 18.21 29.27
C GLU A 79 -14.64 16.89 29.24
N ASN A 80 -14.82 16.05 28.21
CA ASN A 80 -13.86 14.99 27.84
C ASN A 80 -14.17 14.34 26.48
N GLU A 81 -14.37 15.12 25.41
CA GLU A 81 -14.23 14.56 24.07
C GLU A 81 -12.75 14.38 23.73
N THR A 82 -12.22 13.19 24.03
CA THR A 82 -10.90 12.78 23.56
C THR A 82 -10.88 12.81 22.03
N LEU A 83 -10.01 13.63 21.44
CA LEU A 83 -9.80 13.70 19.99
C LEU A 83 -9.70 12.28 19.38
N PRO A 84 -10.42 12.00 18.28
CA PRO A 84 -10.41 10.67 17.67
C PRO A 84 -8.99 10.25 17.28
N LYS A 85 -8.59 9.05 17.69
CA LYS A 85 -7.24 8.51 17.43
C LYS A 85 -7.04 8.26 15.93
N ARG A 86 -5.85 8.58 15.43
CA ARG A 86 -5.48 8.23 14.04
C ARG A 86 -5.21 6.73 13.94
N LYS A 87 -6.00 6.02 13.15
CA LYS A 87 -5.80 4.60 12.89
C LYS A 87 -4.60 4.40 11.96
N VAL A 88 -3.63 3.61 12.41
CA VAL A 88 -2.39 3.33 11.67
C VAL A 88 -1.98 1.88 11.85
N ILE A 89 -1.28 1.32 10.87
CA ILE A 89 -0.91 -0.09 10.83
C ILE A 89 0.59 -0.24 10.61
N LEU A 90 1.23 -1.05 11.45
CA LEU A 90 2.61 -1.48 11.25
C LEU A 90 2.65 -2.97 10.93
N ILE A 91 3.07 -3.31 9.72
CA ILE A 91 3.43 -4.66 9.32
C ILE A 91 4.93 -4.83 9.56
N PHE A 92 5.31 -5.77 10.42
CA PHE A 92 6.70 -6.03 10.74
C PHE A 92 7.00 -7.53 10.68
N THR A 93 8.20 -7.87 10.22
CA THR A 93 8.59 -9.25 9.89
C THR A 93 10.07 -9.30 9.48
N PHE A 94 10.49 -10.35 8.78
CA PHE A 94 11.87 -10.59 8.36
C PHE A 94 12.00 -10.64 6.83
N MET A 95 13.22 -10.43 6.33
CA MET A 95 13.51 -10.57 4.92
C MET A 95 13.14 -11.98 4.41
N ARG A 96 12.36 -12.04 3.33
CA ARG A 96 11.84 -13.28 2.69
C ARG A 96 10.71 -13.99 3.45
N SER A 97 10.02 -13.32 4.37
CA SER A 97 8.82 -13.86 5.04
C SER A 97 7.56 -13.90 4.17
N GLY A 98 7.56 -13.28 2.98
CA GLY A 98 6.35 -13.12 2.17
C GLY A 98 5.62 -11.80 2.41
N SER A 99 6.24 -10.86 3.13
CA SER A 99 5.65 -9.55 3.44
C SER A 99 5.30 -8.68 2.25
N THR A 100 5.92 -8.89 1.09
CA THR A 100 5.49 -8.24 -0.15
C THR A 100 4.10 -8.71 -0.58
N PHE A 101 3.79 -10.00 -0.48
CA PHE A 101 2.46 -10.53 -0.81
C PHE A 101 1.40 -9.98 0.13
N LEU A 102 1.65 -10.02 1.45
CA LEU A 102 0.76 -9.42 2.44
C LEU A 102 0.62 -7.90 2.23
N GLY A 103 1.71 -7.20 1.93
CA GLY A 103 1.71 -5.76 1.72
C GLY A 103 0.88 -5.32 0.51
N GLU A 104 0.78 -6.14 -0.54
CA GLU A 104 -0.06 -5.85 -1.71
C GLU A 104 -1.54 -5.74 -1.34
N LEU A 105 -2.00 -6.43 -0.29
CA LEU A 105 -3.35 -6.28 0.25
C LEU A 105 -3.70 -4.81 0.55
N PHE A 106 -2.75 -4.10 1.15
CA PHE A 106 -2.90 -2.69 1.51
C PHE A 106 -2.53 -1.77 0.36
N ASN A 107 -1.54 -2.14 -0.46
CA ASN A 107 -1.13 -1.35 -1.64
C ASN A 107 -2.26 -1.21 -2.67
N ASN A 108 -3.16 -2.20 -2.73
CA ASN A 108 -4.33 -2.21 -3.62
C ASN A 108 -5.61 -1.68 -2.95
N HIS A 109 -5.60 -1.34 -1.65
CA HIS A 109 -6.79 -0.87 -0.95
C HIS A 109 -6.94 0.66 -1.05
N GLU A 110 -8.12 1.14 -1.44
CA GLU A 110 -8.40 2.56 -1.68
C GLU A 110 -8.36 3.43 -0.40
N ASP A 111 -8.76 2.88 0.75
CA ASP A 111 -8.66 3.54 2.06
C ASP A 111 -7.30 3.41 2.76
N ALA A 112 -6.31 2.79 2.11
CA ALA A 112 -4.97 2.62 2.68
C ALA A 112 -3.92 3.46 1.92
N PHE A 113 -3.03 4.08 2.69
CA PHE A 113 -1.78 4.64 2.20
C PHE A 113 -0.64 3.71 2.61
N TYR A 114 -0.30 2.78 1.71
CA TYR A 114 0.76 1.80 1.94
C TYR A 114 2.15 2.43 1.81
N ILE A 115 3.08 2.07 2.69
CA ILE A 115 4.46 2.56 2.75
C ILE A 115 5.41 1.37 2.80
N PHE A 116 6.20 1.19 1.75
CA PHE A 116 7.10 0.06 1.57
C PHE A 116 8.50 0.35 2.12
N GLU A 117 8.89 -0.38 3.18
CA GLU A 117 10.24 -0.38 3.77
C GLU A 117 10.81 1.01 4.12
N PRO A 118 10.11 1.82 4.93
CA PRO A 118 10.61 3.16 5.31
C PRO A 118 11.94 3.11 6.09
N LEU A 119 12.30 1.95 6.66
CA LEU A 119 13.58 1.74 7.37
C LEU A 119 14.69 1.18 6.49
N HIS A 120 14.51 1.15 5.17
CA HIS A 120 15.55 0.69 4.24
C HIS A 120 16.90 1.41 4.39
N PRO A 121 16.98 2.74 4.64
CA PRO A 121 18.26 3.42 4.82
C PRO A 121 19.15 2.80 5.92
N PHE A 122 18.57 2.08 6.88
CA PHE A 122 19.33 1.42 7.95
C PHE A 122 19.68 -0.04 7.67
N TYR A 123 19.59 -0.52 6.42
CA TYR A 123 19.76 -1.94 6.11
C TYR A 123 21.14 -2.48 6.56
N LYS A 124 22.21 -1.68 6.45
CA LYS A 124 23.58 -2.04 6.87
C LYS A 124 23.67 -2.37 8.36
N PHE A 125 22.79 -1.82 9.17
CA PHE A 125 22.81 -1.97 10.62
C PHE A 125 21.96 -3.15 11.10
N GLY A 126 21.25 -3.87 10.22
CA GLY A 126 20.45 -5.04 10.60
C GLY A 126 19.53 -4.75 11.79
N PHE A 127 19.59 -5.59 12.84
CA PHE A 127 18.88 -5.39 14.10
C PHE A 127 19.72 -4.73 15.21
N SER A 128 20.82 -4.06 14.85
CA SER A 128 21.58 -3.26 15.81
C SER A 128 20.74 -2.12 16.39
N LYS A 129 20.96 -1.81 17.67
CA LYS A 129 20.31 -0.70 18.38
C LYS A 129 20.96 0.67 18.14
N THR A 130 22.06 0.76 17.37
CA THR A 130 22.82 2.00 17.13
C THR A 130 21.96 3.18 16.64
N TYR A 131 20.90 2.91 15.87
CA TYR A 131 20.00 3.94 15.31
C TYR A 131 18.53 3.69 15.68
N LEU A 132 18.29 3.14 16.88
CA LEU A 132 16.95 2.73 17.28
C LEU A 132 15.98 3.93 17.38
N ASN A 133 16.45 5.07 17.90
CA ASN A 133 15.64 6.27 18.07
C ASN A 133 15.28 6.89 16.71
N GLU A 134 16.22 6.91 15.77
CA GLU A 134 16.02 7.39 14.41
C GLU A 134 15.03 6.49 13.64
N ARG A 135 15.15 5.17 13.80
CA ARG A 135 14.19 4.21 13.22
C ARG A 135 12.78 4.41 13.78
N LEU A 136 12.65 4.58 15.10
CA LEU A 136 11.38 4.90 15.75
C LEU A 136 10.80 6.21 15.23
N LYS A 137 11.62 7.26 15.12
CA LYS A 137 11.22 8.56 14.58
C LYS A 137 10.70 8.42 13.15
N ILE A 138 11.39 7.69 12.28
CA ILE A 138 10.98 7.47 10.89
C ILE A 138 9.68 6.67 10.80
N LEU A 139 9.52 5.61 11.61
CA LEU A 139 8.25 4.87 11.67
C LEU A 139 7.10 5.78 12.11
N LYS A 140 7.28 6.51 13.21
CA LYS A 140 6.31 7.48 13.73
C LYS A 140 5.91 8.50 12.66
N ASN A 141 6.89 9.11 12.01
CA ASN A 141 6.68 10.13 10.98
C ASN A 141 5.89 9.56 9.79
N ASN A 142 6.29 8.39 9.27
CA ASN A 142 5.57 7.73 8.17
C ASN A 142 4.12 7.34 8.54
N LEU A 143 3.90 6.82 9.76
CA LEU A 143 2.54 6.49 10.24
C LEU A 143 1.68 7.76 10.41
N ASN A 144 2.29 8.88 10.76
CA ASN A 144 1.63 10.18 10.84
C ASN A 144 1.45 10.89 9.49
N CYS A 145 1.90 10.29 8.37
CA CYS A 145 2.00 10.92 7.06
C CYS A 145 2.87 12.19 7.05
N ASP A 146 3.83 12.26 7.95
CA ASP A 146 4.84 13.31 8.00
C ASP A 146 6.07 12.82 7.25
N PHE A 147 6.09 13.02 5.94
CA PHE A 147 7.17 12.52 5.09
C PHE A 147 8.36 13.48 5.15
N GLU A 148 9.53 12.95 5.48
CA GLU A 148 10.78 13.71 5.49
C GLU A 148 11.35 13.78 4.07
N GLU A 149 11.88 14.95 3.72
CA GLU A 149 12.64 15.16 2.49
C GLU A 149 13.99 14.45 2.61
N GLN A 150 14.24 13.50 1.72
CA GLN A 150 15.46 12.68 1.75
C GLN A 150 16.54 13.20 0.80
N TYR A 151 16.21 14.17 -0.05
CA TYR A 151 17.08 14.71 -1.08
C TYR A 151 17.04 16.24 -1.09
N ASP A 152 18.13 16.86 -1.50
CA ASP A 152 18.14 18.30 -1.76
C ASP A 152 17.45 18.58 -3.11
N ILE A 153 16.19 19.04 -3.09
CA ILE A 153 15.41 19.37 -4.28
C ILE A 153 15.93 20.59 -5.06
N THR A 154 16.90 21.34 -4.50
CA THR A 154 17.55 22.44 -5.23
C THR A 154 18.52 21.92 -6.30
N ILE A 155 18.89 20.65 -6.23
CA ILE A 155 19.77 19.99 -7.18
C ILE A 155 18.92 19.32 -8.28
N PRO A 156 19.17 19.62 -9.58
CA PRO A 156 18.41 18.99 -10.66
C PRO A 156 18.45 17.47 -10.62
N TRP A 157 17.30 16.84 -10.78
CA TRP A 157 17.15 15.38 -10.76
C TRP A 157 18.14 14.62 -11.66
N LYS A 158 18.46 15.18 -12.84
CA LYS A 158 19.45 14.60 -13.78
C LYS A 158 20.87 14.53 -13.19
N SER A 159 21.21 15.41 -12.25
CA SER A 159 22.51 15.44 -11.58
C SER A 159 22.68 14.32 -10.56
N PHE A 160 21.59 13.78 -10.00
CA PHE A 160 21.63 12.54 -9.23
C PHE A 160 21.75 11.30 -10.12
N LYS A 161 21.40 11.38 -11.41
CA LYS A 161 21.39 10.24 -12.34
C LYS A 161 22.79 9.84 -12.86
N ASN A 162 23.85 10.08 -12.10
CA ASN A 162 25.23 9.79 -12.51
C ASN A 162 25.73 8.43 -11.98
N ASP A 163 26.79 7.90 -12.61
CA ASP A 163 27.44 6.61 -12.27
C ASP A 163 28.12 6.59 -10.88
N GLU A 164 28.19 7.74 -10.20
CA GLU A 164 28.76 7.87 -8.86
C GLU A 164 27.78 7.45 -7.75
N MET A 165 26.49 7.26 -8.07
CA MET A 165 25.54 6.74 -7.09
C MET A 165 25.86 5.27 -6.74
N GLY A 166 26.07 4.99 -5.45
CA GLY A 166 26.23 3.63 -4.95
C GLY A 166 24.99 2.77 -5.23
N LEU A 167 25.13 1.44 -5.22
CA LEU A 167 24.02 0.50 -5.49
C LEU A 167 22.75 0.82 -4.68
N GLU A 168 22.91 1.31 -3.45
CA GLU A 168 21.87 1.73 -2.52
C GLU A 168 21.08 2.95 -3.04
N GLU A 169 21.80 3.98 -3.44
CA GLU A 169 21.29 5.17 -4.09
C GLU A 169 20.67 4.82 -5.46
N THR A 170 21.18 3.79 -6.14
CA THR A 170 20.59 3.25 -7.38
C THR A 170 19.33 2.43 -7.19
N THR A 171 19.11 1.85 -6.01
CA THR A 171 17.85 1.16 -5.69
C THR A 171 16.77 2.14 -5.20
N ASP A 172 17.19 3.32 -4.76
CA ASP A 172 16.37 4.43 -4.29
C ASP A 172 16.22 5.55 -5.34
N LYS A 173 16.60 5.25 -6.58
CA LYS A 173 17.05 6.22 -7.58
C LYS A 173 15.98 7.14 -8.12
N ARG A 174 14.81 7.39 -7.49
CA ARG A 174 13.73 8.29 -7.96
C ARG A 174 13.00 9.04 -6.85
N GLY A 175 13.79 9.75 -6.04
CA GLY A 175 13.44 11.08 -5.54
C GLY A 175 12.18 11.19 -4.69
N ASP A 176 12.45 11.42 -3.40
CA ASP A 176 11.57 11.81 -2.29
C ASP A 176 10.73 10.71 -1.64
N PHE A 177 10.64 9.52 -2.22
CA PHE A 177 9.98 8.39 -1.55
C PHE A 177 10.71 7.07 -1.78
N VAL A 178 11.22 6.48 -0.68
CA VAL A 178 11.95 5.21 -0.67
C VAL A 178 11.17 4.15 -1.44
N PHE A 179 11.79 3.59 -2.49
CA PHE A 179 11.15 2.61 -3.36
C PHE A 179 9.80 3.07 -3.94
N ARG A 180 9.72 4.29 -4.50
CA ARG A 180 8.52 4.82 -5.15
C ARG A 180 7.71 3.79 -5.95
N SER A 181 8.34 2.99 -6.83
CA SER A 181 7.61 1.98 -7.64
C SER A 181 6.88 0.90 -6.85
N LYS A 182 7.18 0.71 -5.56
CA LYS A 182 6.47 -0.22 -4.69
C LYS A 182 5.19 0.37 -4.10
N HIS A 183 4.84 1.60 -4.47
CA HIS A 183 3.67 2.32 -4.01
C HIS A 183 2.75 2.56 -5.21
N ARG A 184 1.71 1.75 -5.37
CA ARG A 184 0.80 1.85 -6.52
C ARG A 184 0.26 3.26 -6.68
N ARG A 185 -0.15 3.88 -5.57
CA ARG A 185 -0.70 5.25 -5.53
C ARG A 185 0.30 6.30 -6.00
N LEU A 186 1.60 6.15 -5.71
CA LEU A 186 2.62 7.09 -6.16
C LEU A 186 2.99 6.90 -7.64
N CYS A 187 2.58 5.79 -8.24
CA CYS A 187 2.80 5.48 -9.66
C CYS A 187 1.65 5.92 -10.57
N ALA A 188 0.65 6.63 -10.06
CA ALA A 188 -0.51 7.09 -10.81
C ALA A 188 -0.80 8.58 -10.53
N PRO A 189 -1.69 9.22 -11.31
CA PRO A 189 -2.17 10.56 -10.98
C PRO A 189 -2.74 10.62 -9.55
N PRO A 190 -2.52 11.72 -8.80
CA PRO A 190 -1.87 12.97 -9.22
C PRO A 190 -0.33 12.97 -9.08
N PHE A 191 0.29 11.89 -8.59
CA PHE A 191 1.73 11.84 -8.34
C PHE A 191 2.55 11.56 -9.61
N CYS A 192 1.93 10.94 -10.60
CA CYS A 192 2.51 10.68 -11.90
C CYS A 192 1.57 11.12 -13.02
N ALA A 193 2.11 11.64 -14.12
CA ALA A 193 1.30 12.14 -15.24
C ALA A 193 0.45 11.05 -15.92
N ARG A 194 0.87 9.78 -15.81
CA ARG A 194 0.17 8.61 -16.36
C ARG A 194 0.07 7.53 -15.28
N ASP A 195 -0.86 6.61 -15.46
CA ASP A 195 -0.98 5.44 -14.58
C ASP A 195 0.05 4.37 -14.95
N PHE A 196 1.01 4.18 -14.04
CA PHE A 196 1.99 3.10 -14.06
C PHE A 196 1.90 2.25 -12.79
N SER A 197 0.77 2.22 -12.08
CA SER A 197 0.59 1.43 -10.85
C SER A 197 0.89 -0.06 -11.04
N ASN A 198 0.71 -0.59 -12.25
CA ASN A 198 1.03 -1.99 -12.59
C ASN A 198 2.38 -2.16 -13.33
N ASN A 199 3.12 -1.08 -13.59
CA ASN A 199 4.39 -1.11 -14.32
C ASN A 199 5.49 -0.42 -13.51
N LEU A 200 6.17 -1.20 -12.68
CA LEU A 200 7.20 -0.70 -11.77
C LEU A 200 8.35 -0.02 -12.51
N HIS A 201 8.74 -0.55 -13.67
CA HIS A 201 9.86 -0.01 -14.46
C HIS A 201 9.48 1.39 -14.95
N SER A 202 8.41 1.52 -15.73
CA SER A 202 7.92 2.81 -16.22
C SER A 202 7.52 3.77 -15.10
N CYS A 203 6.97 3.27 -14.00
CA CYS A 203 6.68 4.12 -12.84
C CYS A 203 7.92 4.83 -12.36
N ASN A 204 9.03 4.11 -12.17
CA ASN A 204 10.23 4.87 -11.93
C ASN A 204 10.61 5.67 -13.24
N ASP A 205 10.68 5.10 -14.45
CA ASP A 205 11.39 5.75 -15.57
C ASP A 205 10.77 7.07 -16.03
N GLU A 206 9.46 7.20 -15.86
CA GLU A 206 8.66 8.28 -16.43
C GLU A 206 8.10 9.23 -15.38
N CYS A 207 7.92 8.78 -14.12
CA CYS A 207 7.38 9.67 -13.10
C CYS A 207 8.45 10.62 -12.53
N GLY A 208 8.04 11.87 -12.25
CA GLY A 208 8.90 12.89 -11.66
C GLY A 208 9.20 12.64 -10.17
N LEU A 209 9.54 13.69 -9.43
CA LEU A 209 9.65 13.63 -7.96
C LEU A 209 8.27 13.46 -7.31
N VAL A 210 8.22 12.95 -6.08
CA VAL A 210 6.97 12.91 -5.30
C VAL A 210 6.83 14.23 -4.54
N ASP A 211 5.79 15.02 -4.84
CA ASP A 211 5.43 16.16 -3.98
C ASP A 211 5.02 15.64 -2.60
N LEU A 212 5.89 15.82 -1.60
CA LEU A 212 5.67 15.37 -0.23
C LEU A 212 4.52 16.10 0.47
N SER A 213 4.24 17.35 0.11
CA SER A 213 3.10 18.09 0.63
C SER A 213 1.80 17.52 0.10
N LEU A 214 1.76 17.15 -1.19
CA LEU A 214 0.65 16.42 -1.77
C LEU A 214 0.52 15.02 -1.17
N ALA A 215 1.63 14.29 -1.00
CA ALA A 215 1.63 12.97 -0.39
C ALA A 215 1.05 13.01 1.02
N LYS A 216 1.47 13.99 1.83
CA LYS A 216 0.92 14.25 3.17
C LYS A 216 -0.59 14.47 3.08
N ARG A 217 -1.06 15.41 2.25
CA ARG A 217 -2.51 15.69 2.08
C ARG A 217 -3.32 14.45 1.67
N VAL A 218 -2.80 13.63 0.76
CA VAL A 218 -3.48 12.41 0.30
C VAL A 218 -3.45 11.31 1.35
N CYS A 219 -2.38 11.20 2.14
CA CYS A 219 -2.23 10.19 3.18
C CYS A 219 -3.06 10.50 4.44
N GLN A 220 -3.25 11.79 4.79
CA GLN A 220 -3.98 12.19 6.01
C GLN A 220 -5.40 11.58 6.15
N PRO A 221 -6.27 11.58 5.13
CA PRO A 221 -7.60 10.97 5.27
C PRO A 221 -7.59 9.43 5.25
N LEU A 222 -6.47 8.80 4.92
CA LEU A 222 -6.35 7.34 4.75
C LEU A 222 -5.70 6.68 5.97
N ILE A 223 -5.88 5.36 6.08
CA ILE A 223 -5.13 4.55 7.05
C ILE A 223 -3.69 4.41 6.54
N SER A 224 -2.73 4.96 7.28
CA SER A 224 -1.31 4.77 6.96
C SER A 224 -0.86 3.37 7.34
N VAL A 225 -0.23 2.66 6.41
CA VAL A 225 0.23 1.27 6.57
C VAL A 225 1.70 1.16 6.25
N ALA A 226 2.55 1.12 7.27
CA ALA A 226 3.99 0.94 7.08
C ALA A 226 4.37 -0.54 7.13
N LYS A 227 5.15 -1.00 6.16
CA LYS A 227 5.70 -2.36 6.13
C LYS A 227 7.21 -2.33 6.24
N THR A 228 7.77 -2.99 7.24
CA THR A 228 9.23 -3.07 7.47
C THR A 228 9.69 -4.48 7.79
N ILE A 229 10.92 -4.81 7.40
CA ILE A 229 11.61 -6.05 7.81
C ILE A 229 12.76 -5.83 8.81
N ARG A 230 12.87 -4.62 9.38
CA ARG A 230 14.06 -4.14 10.12
C ARG A 230 13.73 -3.54 11.49
N PHE A 231 12.62 -3.95 12.09
CA PHE A 231 12.19 -3.45 13.40
C PHE A 231 11.63 -4.61 14.24
N VAL A 232 12.18 -4.81 15.44
CA VAL A 232 11.80 -5.93 16.33
C VAL A 232 11.56 -5.50 17.78
N GLU A 233 11.89 -4.25 18.13
CA GLU A 233 11.74 -3.62 19.44
C GLU A 233 10.29 -3.16 19.67
N ILE A 234 9.34 -4.10 19.53
CA ILE A 234 7.90 -3.82 19.56
C ILE A 234 7.39 -3.29 20.91
N GLU A 235 8.13 -3.53 21.99
CA GLU A 235 7.85 -3.01 23.32
C GLU A 235 7.85 -1.47 23.36
N LEU A 236 8.57 -0.82 22.45
CA LEU A 236 8.66 0.64 22.36
C LEU A 236 7.46 1.28 21.63
N LEU A 237 6.66 0.46 20.92
CA LEU A 237 5.56 0.94 20.10
C LEU A 237 4.36 1.41 20.93
N GLN A 238 4.22 0.93 22.16
CA GLN A 238 3.17 1.40 23.07
C GLN A 238 3.35 2.89 23.37
N GLN A 239 4.52 3.28 23.86
CA GLN A 239 4.85 4.68 24.15
C GLN A 239 4.71 5.55 22.90
N MET A 240 5.24 5.09 21.76
CA MET A 240 5.10 5.81 20.49
C MET A 240 3.63 6.03 20.11
N ALA A 241 2.76 5.04 20.29
CA ALA A 241 1.34 5.17 19.96
C ALA A 241 0.60 6.13 20.90
N GLU A 242 0.91 6.09 22.19
CA GLU A 242 0.31 6.96 23.20
C GLU A 242 0.70 8.43 22.99
N GLU A 243 1.99 8.71 22.76
CA GLU A 243 2.51 10.07 22.53
C GLU A 243 1.99 10.71 21.24
N ASN A 244 1.57 9.92 20.26
CA ASN A 244 1.16 10.41 18.94
C ASN A 244 -0.34 10.26 18.67
N ASN A 245 -1.14 9.94 19.70
CA ASN A 245 -2.58 9.71 19.61
C ASN A 245 -2.98 8.70 18.50
N PHE A 246 -2.21 7.62 18.37
CA PHE A 246 -2.45 6.56 17.40
C PHE A 246 -3.37 5.46 17.96
N ASP A 247 -4.31 5.03 17.13
CA ASP A 247 -4.87 3.67 17.23
C ASP A 247 -3.99 2.74 16.40
N LEU A 248 -2.81 2.42 16.95
CA LEU A 248 -1.83 1.57 16.30
C LEU A 248 -2.25 0.11 16.38
N LYS A 249 -2.33 -0.52 15.21
CA LYS A 249 -2.47 -1.96 15.03
C LYS A 249 -1.20 -2.56 14.44
N LEU A 250 -0.81 -3.73 14.95
CA LEU A 250 0.41 -4.42 14.60
C LEU A 250 0.06 -5.71 13.86
N ILE A 251 0.74 -5.98 12.75
CA ILE A 251 0.62 -7.23 12.02
C ILE A 251 2.01 -7.87 11.97
N PHE A 252 2.19 -8.93 12.74
CA PHE A 252 3.41 -9.72 12.72
C PHE A 252 3.25 -10.87 11.72
N LEU A 253 4.00 -10.84 10.62
CA LEU A 253 4.04 -11.97 9.68
C LEU A 253 5.15 -12.94 10.08
N ALA A 254 4.77 -14.07 10.67
CA ALA A 254 5.66 -15.18 10.96
C ALA A 254 5.75 -16.13 9.75
N ARG A 255 6.92 -16.67 9.48
CA ARG A 255 7.15 -17.70 8.46
C ARG A 255 8.14 -18.73 8.98
N ASP A 256 8.00 -19.97 8.55
CA ASP A 256 9.00 -21.01 8.85
C ASP A 256 10.42 -20.53 8.47
N PRO A 257 11.36 -20.48 9.43
CA PRO A 257 12.73 -20.04 9.18
C PRO A 257 13.46 -20.87 8.11
N ARG A 258 13.10 -22.16 7.94
CA ARG A 258 13.62 -23.02 6.87
C ARG A 258 13.14 -22.54 5.50
N GLY A 259 11.89 -22.12 5.39
CA GLY A 259 11.34 -21.51 4.17
C GLY A 259 12.00 -20.17 3.83
N ILE A 260 12.35 -19.39 4.86
CA ILE A 260 13.14 -18.15 4.70
C ILE A 260 14.53 -18.48 4.17
N LEU A 261 15.25 -19.43 4.78
CA LEU A 261 16.59 -19.85 4.37
C LEU A 261 16.59 -20.29 2.91
N GLU A 262 15.70 -21.22 2.57
CA GLU A 262 15.59 -21.78 1.22
C GLU A 262 15.33 -20.67 0.18
N SER A 263 14.47 -19.71 0.52
CA SER A 263 14.24 -18.58 -0.36
C SER A 263 15.46 -17.67 -0.53
N ARG A 264 16.28 -17.47 0.52
CA ARG A 264 17.50 -16.64 0.44
C ARG A 264 18.56 -17.33 -0.41
N VAL A 265 18.75 -18.65 -0.24
CA VAL A 265 19.65 -19.46 -1.07
C VAL A 265 19.26 -19.33 -2.53
N LYS A 266 18.01 -19.60 -2.90
CA LYS A 266 17.55 -19.50 -4.31
C LYS A 266 17.84 -18.16 -4.99
N ILE A 267 17.75 -17.05 -4.25
CA ILE A 267 17.97 -15.71 -4.80
C ILE A 267 19.44 -15.37 -4.94
N TYR A 268 20.20 -15.63 -3.88
CA TYR A 268 21.55 -15.10 -3.77
C TYR A 268 22.61 -16.12 -4.14
N GLN A 269 22.28 -17.41 -4.31
CA GLN A 269 23.24 -18.42 -4.75
C GLN A 269 23.88 -18.08 -6.11
N LYS A 270 23.14 -17.41 -6.99
CA LYS A 270 23.60 -16.97 -8.32
C LYS A 270 24.25 -15.58 -8.31
N ASN A 271 24.37 -14.92 -7.16
CA ASN A 271 24.99 -13.60 -7.08
C ASN A 271 26.52 -13.76 -7.11
N GLU A 272 27.17 -13.28 -8.17
CA GLU A 272 28.62 -13.41 -8.35
C GLU A 272 29.44 -12.64 -7.30
N ASN A 273 28.90 -11.53 -6.79
CA ASN A 273 29.59 -10.65 -5.83
C ASN A 273 29.36 -11.04 -4.37
N ALA A 274 28.26 -11.72 -4.07
CA ALA A 274 27.89 -12.14 -2.72
C ALA A 274 27.04 -13.42 -2.73
N PRO A 275 27.62 -14.58 -3.10
CA PRO A 275 26.84 -15.79 -3.22
C PRO A 275 26.40 -16.31 -1.85
N PHE A 276 25.12 -16.68 -1.74
CA PHE A 276 24.54 -17.21 -0.49
C PHE A 276 24.19 -18.69 -0.65
N PHE A 277 24.82 -19.53 0.17
CA PHE A 277 24.61 -20.99 0.17
C PHE A 277 24.00 -21.47 1.49
N ALA A 278 23.36 -22.64 1.48
CA ALA A 278 22.93 -23.32 2.71
C ALA A 278 24.15 -23.94 3.42
N ASN A 279 24.93 -23.10 4.12
CA ASN A 279 26.08 -23.52 4.92
C ASN A 279 25.86 -23.17 6.40
N GLU A 280 26.73 -23.69 7.27
CA GLU A 280 26.61 -23.51 8.72
C GLU A 280 26.50 -22.04 9.15
N LYS A 281 27.26 -21.14 8.51
CA LYS A 281 27.21 -19.69 8.76
C LYS A 281 25.83 -19.10 8.43
N ASN A 282 25.27 -19.48 7.29
CA ASN A 282 23.97 -18.97 6.84
C ASN A 282 22.79 -19.63 7.57
N VAL A 283 22.93 -20.87 8.00
CA VAL A 283 21.99 -21.49 8.96
C VAL A 283 22.00 -20.73 10.29
N LYS A 284 23.18 -20.36 10.81
CA LYS A 284 23.28 -19.50 12.00
C LYS A 284 22.64 -18.11 11.80
N SER A 285 22.61 -17.57 10.58
CA SER A 285 21.88 -16.33 10.29
C SER A 285 20.34 -16.46 10.42
N VAL A 286 19.84 -17.70 10.36
CA VAL A 286 18.42 -18.03 10.56
C VAL A 286 18.12 -18.18 12.05
N ASP A 287 19.11 -18.54 12.88
CA ASP A 287 18.94 -18.57 14.34
C ASP A 287 18.58 -17.20 14.90
N GLU A 288 19.09 -16.12 14.30
CA GLU A 288 18.67 -14.75 14.66
C GLU A 288 17.17 -14.56 14.37
N VAL A 289 16.66 -15.03 13.23
CA VAL A 289 15.22 -14.97 12.91
C VAL A 289 14.42 -15.77 13.94
N CYS A 290 14.87 -16.97 14.31
CA CYS A 290 14.23 -17.79 15.34
C CYS A 290 14.20 -17.09 16.70
N ALA A 291 15.34 -16.55 17.15
CA ALA A 291 15.47 -15.88 18.43
C ALA A 291 14.63 -14.61 18.50
N LYS A 292 14.63 -13.79 17.44
CA LYS A 292 13.79 -12.59 17.35
C LYS A 292 12.31 -12.93 17.27
N THR A 293 11.93 -13.96 16.52
CA THR A 293 10.54 -14.44 16.47
C THR A 293 10.06 -14.85 17.86
N ARG A 294 10.87 -15.62 18.59
CA ARG A 294 10.54 -16.01 19.97
C ARG A 294 10.37 -14.79 20.87
N GLY A 295 11.32 -13.86 20.86
CA GLY A 295 11.23 -12.64 21.66
C GLY A 295 10.02 -11.76 21.32
N ILE A 296 9.63 -11.67 20.04
CA ILE A 296 8.40 -10.98 19.63
C ILE A 296 7.17 -11.65 20.24
N LEU A 297 7.07 -12.99 20.16
CA LEU A 297 5.94 -13.73 20.71
C LEU A 297 5.87 -13.61 22.24
N GLU A 298 7.01 -13.70 22.92
CA GLU A 298 7.10 -13.50 24.37
C GLU A 298 6.71 -12.07 24.78
N ASN A 299 7.15 -11.04 24.06
CA ASN A 299 6.76 -9.66 24.32
C ASN A 299 5.25 -9.45 24.12
N ILE A 300 4.67 -10.05 23.09
CA ILE A 300 3.21 -10.03 22.87
C ILE A 300 2.52 -10.73 24.03
N GLU A 301 2.97 -11.91 24.46
CA GLU A 301 2.37 -12.68 25.56
C GLU A 301 2.50 -11.97 26.93
N ASN A 302 3.54 -11.18 27.13
CA ASN A 302 3.78 -10.51 28.41
C ASN A 302 3.19 -9.09 28.50
N SER A 303 2.64 -8.54 27.42
CA SER A 303 2.03 -7.20 27.39
C SER A 303 0.58 -7.22 26.94
N GLU A 304 -0.34 -6.85 27.84
CA GLU A 304 -1.76 -6.73 27.52
C GLU A 304 -2.06 -5.72 26.40
N TRP A 305 -1.23 -4.67 26.29
CA TRP A 305 -1.34 -3.70 25.20
C TRP A 305 -0.99 -4.36 23.85
N LEU A 306 0.11 -5.10 23.80
CA LEU A 306 0.54 -5.80 22.58
C LEU A 306 -0.44 -6.91 22.18
N LYS A 307 -0.95 -7.71 23.13
CA LYS A 307 -1.95 -8.76 22.85
C LYS A 307 -3.18 -8.21 22.13
N LYS A 308 -3.73 -7.11 22.63
CA LYS A 308 -4.97 -6.52 22.11
C LYS A 308 -4.79 -5.87 20.74
N ARG A 309 -3.56 -5.51 20.38
CA ARG A 309 -3.24 -4.70 19.20
C ARG A 309 -2.44 -5.45 18.14
N THR A 310 -2.07 -6.70 18.37
CA THR A 310 -1.25 -7.48 17.43
C THR A 310 -2.02 -8.64 16.83
N LEU A 311 -2.06 -8.70 15.50
CA LEU A 311 -2.44 -9.88 14.75
C LEU A 311 -1.18 -10.63 14.34
N ILE A 312 -1.07 -11.90 14.76
CA ILE A 312 -0.01 -12.81 14.32
C ILE A 312 -0.53 -13.57 13.11
N VAL A 313 0.12 -13.38 11.96
CA VAL A 313 -0.20 -14.05 10.71
C VAL A 313 0.89 -15.05 10.39
N ARG A 314 0.51 -16.32 10.14
CA ARG A 314 1.43 -17.32 9.59
C ARG A 314 1.41 -17.24 8.07
N TYR A 315 2.58 -17.13 7.46
CA TYR A 315 2.73 -17.08 6.01
C TYR A 315 2.12 -18.30 5.33
N GLU A 316 2.28 -19.48 5.92
CA GLU A 316 1.77 -20.73 5.35
C GLU A 316 0.25 -20.72 5.27
N ASP A 317 -0.43 -20.23 6.31
CA ASP A 317 -1.89 -20.12 6.33
C ASP A 317 -2.35 -19.09 5.29
N LEU A 318 -1.69 -17.92 5.21
CA LEU A 318 -1.97 -16.89 4.21
C LEU A 318 -1.72 -17.38 2.77
N ALA A 319 -0.72 -18.24 2.56
CA ALA A 319 -0.42 -18.80 1.23
C ALA A 319 -1.39 -19.91 0.82
N MET A 320 -1.88 -20.70 1.78
CA MET A 320 -2.81 -21.81 1.53
C MET A 320 -4.26 -21.34 1.40
N GLU A 321 -4.67 -20.34 2.17
CA GLU A 321 -6.04 -19.81 2.18
C GLU A 321 -6.05 -18.28 2.00
N PRO A 322 -5.57 -17.76 0.85
CA PRO A 322 -5.31 -16.34 0.68
C PRO A 322 -6.57 -15.49 0.82
N GLN A 323 -7.74 -15.94 0.37
CA GLN A 323 -8.98 -15.17 0.47
C GLN A 323 -9.44 -15.04 1.93
N ILE A 324 -9.47 -16.16 2.66
CA ILE A 324 -9.93 -16.20 4.05
C ILE A 324 -8.99 -15.37 4.93
N LYS A 325 -7.69 -15.58 4.79
CA LYS A 325 -6.67 -14.89 5.61
C LYS A 325 -6.56 -13.42 5.27
N SER A 326 -6.70 -13.04 4.01
CA SER A 326 -6.74 -11.62 3.61
C SER A 326 -7.97 -10.91 4.18
N ALA A 327 -9.15 -11.54 4.16
CA ALA A 327 -10.36 -10.98 4.78
C ALA A 327 -10.19 -10.78 6.30
N GLU A 328 -9.59 -11.77 6.99
CA GLU A 328 -9.26 -11.67 8.41
C GLU A 328 -8.33 -10.48 8.70
N ILE A 329 -7.27 -10.31 7.89
CA ILE A 329 -6.29 -9.22 8.02
C ILE A 329 -6.95 -7.85 7.77
N LEU A 330 -7.76 -7.69 6.73
CA LEU A 330 -8.46 -6.44 6.43
C LEU A 330 -9.46 -6.07 7.54
N LYS A 331 -10.24 -7.05 8.01
CA LYS A 331 -11.16 -6.84 9.12
C LYS A 331 -10.44 -6.42 10.39
N PHE A 332 -9.31 -7.07 10.72
CA PHE A 332 -8.47 -6.65 11.83
C PHE A 332 -7.94 -5.23 11.63
N ALA A 333 -7.49 -4.88 10.43
CA ALA A 333 -7.08 -3.53 10.05
C ALA A 333 -8.21 -2.49 10.15
N GLY A 334 -9.48 -2.93 10.17
CA GLY A 334 -10.64 -2.04 10.11
C GLY A 334 -10.81 -1.41 8.74
N LEU A 335 -10.53 -2.20 7.70
CA LEU A 335 -10.71 -1.92 6.28
C LEU A 335 -11.81 -2.84 5.74
N GLU A 336 -12.54 -2.38 4.73
CA GLU A 336 -13.61 -3.16 4.10
C GLU A 336 -13.04 -4.30 3.25
N VAL A 337 -13.75 -5.42 3.25
CA VAL A 337 -13.38 -6.58 2.44
C VAL A 337 -14.06 -6.42 1.07
N ASN A 338 -13.33 -5.90 0.09
CA ASN A 338 -13.85 -5.70 -1.26
C ASN A 338 -13.32 -6.75 -2.26
N SER A 339 -14.09 -7.02 -3.31
CA SER A 339 -13.77 -8.04 -4.32
C SER A 339 -12.59 -7.67 -5.23
N LYS A 340 -12.15 -6.41 -5.24
CA LYS A 340 -11.03 -5.93 -6.07
C LYS A 340 -9.66 -6.26 -5.49
N ILE A 341 -9.61 -6.67 -4.22
CA ILE A 341 -8.39 -6.99 -3.49
C ILE A 341 -7.99 -8.47 -3.64
N PHE A 342 -8.90 -9.33 -4.09
CA PHE A 342 -8.71 -10.79 -4.18
C PHE A 342 -8.25 -11.29 -5.55
#